data_AF-A0A1S3TMJ5-F1
#
_entry.id   AF-A0A1S3TMJ5-F1
#
_cell.length_a   1.000
_cell.length_b   1.000
_cell.length_c   1.000
_cell.angle_alpha   90.00
_cell.angle_beta   90.00
_cell.angle_gamma   90.00
#
_symmetry.space_group_name_H-M   'P 1'
#
loop_
_entity.id
_entity.type
_entity.pdbx_description
1 polymer ?
#
loop_
_entity_poly.entity_id
_entity_poly.type
_entity_poly.pdbx_seq_one_letter_code
_entity_poly.pdbx_strand_id
1 'polypeptide(L)'
;MIDWVRKIAFQLGFVVVIIKSDTTTGESGRKTFVVLGYERSGKYRKYKQDVQPSVSGTRKCECPFKLRGKPKGHGWVLKVMCGYHNYELAETLVGHPYAGRLNAANNQFLLT
;
A
#
# COMPACT_ATOMS: atom_id res chain seq x y z
N MET A 1 -5.37 -12.73 3.39
CA MET A 1 -6.02 -11.70 2.54
C MET A 1 -5.01 -10.70 2.00
N ILE A 2 -4.26 -9.98 2.84
CA ILE A 2 -3.31 -8.94 2.38
C ILE A 2 -2.24 -9.53 1.46
N ASP A 3 -1.66 -10.69 1.80
CA ASP A 3 -0.62 -11.32 0.97
C ASP A 3 -1.15 -11.77 -0.39
N TRP A 4 -2.41 -12.23 -0.44
CA TRP A 4 -3.07 -12.54 -1.69
C TRP A 4 -3.22 -11.29 -2.57
N VAL A 5 -3.67 -10.15 -2.00
CA VAL A 5 -3.76 -8.88 -2.74
C VAL A 5 -2.38 -8.43 -3.24
N ARG A 6 -1.35 -8.53 -2.41
CA ARG A 6 0.02 -8.18 -2.80
C ARG A 6 0.53 -9.04 -3.95
N LYS A 7 0.28 -10.35 -3.91
CA LYS A 7 0.66 -11.27 -4.99
C LYS A 7 0.00 -10.88 -6.31
N ILE A 8 -1.31 -10.61 -6.31
CA ILE A 8 -2.03 -10.18 -7.51
C ILE A 8 -1.52 -8.83 -8.02
N ALA A 9 -1.34 -7.84 -7.14
CA ALA A 9 -0.82 -6.54 -7.52
C ALA A 9 0.58 -6.66 -8.16
N PHE A 10 1.44 -7.49 -7.58
CA PHE A 10 2.77 -7.75 -8.10
C PHE A 10 2.72 -8.35 -9.52
N GLN A 11 1.85 -9.33 -9.76
CA GLN A 11 1.63 -9.89 -11.11
C GLN A 11 1.10 -8.86 -12.11
N LEU A 12 0.45 -7.80 -11.64
CA LEU A 12 -0.04 -6.69 -12.45
C LEU A 12 0.97 -5.52 -12.54
N GLY A 13 2.21 -5.68 -12.05
CA GLY A 13 3.26 -4.67 -12.19
C GLY A 13 3.22 -3.54 -11.16
N PHE A 14 2.59 -3.74 -9.99
CA PHE A 14 2.59 -2.74 -8.92
C PHE A 14 2.61 -3.30 -7.51
N VAL A 15 3.02 -2.45 -6.56
CA VAL A 15 3.04 -2.80 -5.14
C VAL A 15 1.84 -2.17 -4.44
N VAL A 16 1.24 -2.95 -3.53
CA VAL A 16 0.16 -2.49 -2.66
C VAL A 16 0.61 -2.48 -1.20
N VAL A 17 0.32 -1.37 -0.52
CA VAL A 17 0.65 -1.13 0.88
C VAL A 17 -0.60 -0.86 1.72
N ILE A 18 -0.49 -1.06 3.03
CA ILE A 18 -1.53 -0.65 3.98
C ILE A 18 -1.46 0.88 4.12
N ILE A 19 -2.54 1.56 3.74
CA ILE A 19 -2.67 3.02 3.87
C ILE A 19 -3.28 3.38 5.22
N LYS A 20 -4.25 2.59 5.66
CA LYS A 20 -4.96 2.77 6.92
C LYS A 20 -5.48 1.42 7.40
N SER A 21 -5.45 1.17 8.69
CA SER A 21 -6.11 0.03 9.30
C SER A 21 -6.69 0.45 10.63
N ASP A 22 -7.72 -0.25 11.07
CA ASP A 22 -8.33 -0.12 12.38
C ASP A 22 -8.78 -1.51 12.82
N THR A 23 -8.74 -1.76 14.13
CA THR A 23 -9.17 -3.01 14.76
C THR A 23 -10.04 -2.63 15.94
N THR A 24 -11.17 -3.32 16.12
CA THR A 24 -12.04 -3.08 17.27
C THR A 24 -11.28 -3.39 18.57
N THR A 25 -10.98 -2.37 19.37
CA THR A 25 -10.30 -2.48 20.67
C THR A 25 -11.27 -2.60 21.86
N GLY A 26 -12.54 -2.92 21.61
CA GLY A 26 -13.60 -2.89 22.62
C GLY A 26 -14.25 -1.52 22.82
N GLU A 27 -13.74 -0.46 22.18
CA GLU A 27 -14.38 0.86 22.15
C GLU A 27 -15.61 0.87 21.21
N SER A 28 -16.73 1.41 21.72
CA SER A 28 -17.96 1.62 20.96
C SER A 28 -17.71 2.43 19.68
N GLY A 29 -18.10 1.87 18.53
CA GLY A 29 -18.08 2.55 17.23
C GLY A 29 -16.88 2.24 16.33
N ARG A 30 -15.79 1.64 16.84
CA ARG A 30 -14.65 1.21 16.01
C ARG A 30 -14.94 -0.11 15.30
N LYS A 31 -14.80 -0.12 13.98
CA LYS A 31 -15.00 -1.31 13.14
C LYS A 31 -13.65 -1.76 12.61
N THR A 32 -13.35 -3.05 12.70
CA THR A 32 -12.17 -3.62 12.05
C THR A 32 -12.21 -3.43 10.54
N PHE A 33 -11.20 -2.77 9.97
CA PHE A 33 -11.03 -2.64 8.52
C PHE A 33 -9.56 -2.42 8.15
N VAL A 34 -9.25 -2.67 6.88
CA VAL A 34 -7.98 -2.25 6.27
C VAL A 34 -8.26 -1.57 4.94
N VAL A 35 -7.51 -0.50 4.66
CA VAL A 35 -7.48 0.17 3.36
C VAL A 35 -6.10 -0.06 2.78
N LEU A 36 -6.10 -0.72 1.63
CA LEU A 36 -4.93 -0.98 0.82
C LEU A 36 -4.92 0.01 -0.36
N GLY A 37 -3.74 0.40 -0.82
CA GLY A 37 -3.61 1.14 -2.08
C GLY A 37 -2.21 1.05 -2.62
N TYR A 38 -1.98 1.72 -3.75
CA TYR A 38 -0.71 1.71 -4.46
C TYR A 38 0.44 2.19 -3.55
N GLU A 39 1.66 1.74 -3.82
CA GLU A 39 2.85 2.17 -3.08
C GLU A 39 3.15 3.67 -3.24
N ARG A 40 3.61 4.29 -2.15
CA ARG A 40 3.92 5.73 -2.09
C ARG A 40 5.22 6.06 -2.81
N SER A 41 5.18 6.11 -4.13
CA SER A 41 6.21 6.72 -4.97
C SER A 41 5.97 8.23 -5.08
N GLY A 42 6.68 9.02 -4.28
CA GLY A 42 6.60 10.47 -4.31
C GLY A 42 7.78 11.09 -3.60
N LYS A 43 8.15 12.31 -3.98
CA LYS A 43 9.21 13.06 -3.28
C LYS A 43 8.74 13.38 -1.86
N TYR A 44 9.67 13.41 -0.90
CA TYR A 44 9.37 13.94 0.43
C TYR A 44 8.95 15.40 0.28
N ARG A 45 7.69 15.70 0.61
CA ARG A 45 7.26 17.09 0.65
C ARG A 45 7.81 17.72 1.92
N LYS A 46 8.45 18.87 1.77
CA LYS A 46 8.86 19.68 2.92
C LYS A 46 7.61 20.11 3.68
N TYR A 47 7.62 19.94 5.00
CA TYR A 47 6.53 20.45 5.87
C TYR A 47 6.55 21.98 5.96
N LYS A 48 7.73 22.61 5.78
CA LYS A 48 7.94 24.06 5.67
C LYS A 48 8.89 24.34 4.50
N GLN A 49 8.68 25.42 3.74
CA GLN A 49 9.49 25.74 2.55
C GLN A 49 11.00 25.85 2.85
N ASP A 50 11.35 26.34 4.04
CA ASP A 50 12.74 26.62 4.45
C ASP A 50 13.49 25.43 5.05
N VAL A 51 12.83 24.28 5.23
CA VAL A 51 13.46 23.08 5.80
C VAL A 51 13.97 22.19 4.66
N GLN A 52 15.20 21.69 4.76
CA GLN A 52 15.73 20.73 3.78
C GLN A 52 14.78 19.51 3.67
N PRO A 53 14.56 18.95 2.47
CA PRO A 53 13.74 17.75 2.32
C PRO A 53 14.29 16.66 3.23
N SER A 54 13.49 16.21 4.19
CA SER A 54 13.94 15.20 5.14
C SER A 54 14.17 13.88 4.40
N VAL A 55 15.29 13.23 4.69
CA VAL A 55 15.62 11.90 4.15
C VAL A 55 14.62 10.84 4.67
N SER A 56 13.95 11.15 5.79
CA SER A 56 12.88 10.37 6.41
C SER A 56 11.61 11.23 6.54
N GLY A 57 10.45 10.70 6.14
CA GLY A 57 9.20 11.44 6.11
C GLY A 57 8.06 10.66 5.43
N THR A 58 6.87 11.25 5.35
CA THR A 58 5.74 10.59 4.68
C THR A 58 5.70 10.98 3.21
N ARG A 59 6.00 10.04 2.31
CA ARG A 59 5.73 10.21 0.87
C ARG A 59 4.21 10.19 0.65
N LYS A 60 3.68 11.10 -0.16
CA LYS A 60 2.26 11.02 -0.57
C LYS A 60 2.15 10.00 -1.72
N CYS A 61 1.14 9.15 -1.63
CA CYS A 61 0.61 8.44 -2.79
C CYS A 61 -0.30 9.39 -3.53
N GLU A 62 0.02 9.71 -4.78
CA GLU A 62 -0.88 10.47 -5.65
C GLU A 62 -1.83 9.54 -6.42
N CYS A 63 -1.56 8.22 -6.42
CA CYS A 63 -2.43 7.22 -7.04
C CYS A 63 -3.77 7.10 -6.29
N PRO A 64 -4.91 7.24 -6.99
CA PRO A 64 -6.22 7.17 -6.35
C PRO A 64 -6.67 5.73 -6.05
N PHE A 65 -6.01 4.71 -6.61
CA PHE A 65 -6.33 3.29 -6.40
C PHE A 65 -6.42 2.91 -4.92
N LYS A 66 -7.58 2.37 -4.52
CA LYS A 66 -7.85 1.96 -3.14
C LYS A 66 -8.76 0.74 -3.08
N LEU A 67 -8.38 -0.23 -2.24
CA LEU A 67 -9.20 -1.36 -1.83
C LEU A 67 -9.53 -1.24 -0.34
N ARG A 68 -10.75 -1.58 0.05
CA ARG A 68 -11.14 -1.68 1.46
C ARG A 68 -11.51 -3.10 1.82
N GLY A 69 -10.78 -3.69 2.76
CA GLY A 69 -11.09 -4.97 3.39
C GLY A 69 -11.88 -4.77 4.68
N LYS A 70 -12.93 -5.56 4.89
CA LYS A 70 -13.61 -5.69 6.19
C LYS A 70 -13.88 -7.17 6.50
N PRO A 71 -13.86 -7.59 7.77
CA PRO A 71 -14.28 -8.94 8.15
C PRO A 71 -15.73 -9.21 7.73
N LYS A 72 -16.01 -10.44 7.29
CA LYS A 72 -17.36 -10.95 7.02
C LYS A 72 -17.37 -12.46 7.32
N GLY A 73 -18.05 -12.86 8.40
CA GLY A 73 -17.99 -14.23 8.91
C GLY A 73 -16.55 -14.64 9.25
N HIS A 74 -16.13 -15.83 8.82
CA HIS A 74 -14.76 -16.32 8.96
C HIS A 74 -13.76 -15.75 7.95
N GLY A 75 -14.22 -14.86 7.05
CA GLY A 75 -13.42 -14.34 5.95
C GLY A 75 -13.34 -12.82 5.92
N TRP A 76 -12.83 -12.32 4.80
CA TRP A 76 -12.74 -10.90 4.49
C TRP A 76 -13.45 -10.61 3.17
N VAL A 77 -14.17 -9.50 3.10
CA VAL A 77 -14.66 -8.96 1.83
C VAL A 77 -13.81 -7.76 1.44
N LEU A 78 -13.37 -7.74 0.18
CA LEU A 78 -12.66 -6.63 -0.44
C LEU A 78 -13.63 -5.84 -1.32
N LYS A 79 -13.65 -4.52 -1.14
CA LYS A 79 -14.38 -3.58 -2.01
C LYS A 79 -13.38 -2.68 -2.72
N VAL A 80 -13.49 -2.57 -4.04
CA VAL A 80 -12.80 -1.52 -4.79
C VAL A 80 -13.44 -0.19 -4.43
N MET A 81 -12.67 0.69 -3.79
CA MET A 81 -13.10 2.06 -3.48
C MET A 81 -12.81 2.99 -4.66
N CYS A 82 -11.68 2.77 -5.34
CA CYS A 82 -11.30 3.41 -6.58
C CYS A 82 -10.38 2.48 -7.36
N GLY A 83 -10.71 2.21 -8.63
CA GLY A 83 -9.94 1.36 -9.54
C GLY A 83 -9.01 2.12 -10.48
N TYR A 84 -9.03 3.46 -10.46
CA TYR A 84 -8.18 4.27 -11.32
C TYR A 84 -6.73 4.27 -10.83
N HIS A 85 -5.81 4.14 -11.77
CA HIS A 85 -4.37 4.31 -11.57
C HIS A 85 -3.92 5.55 -12.33
N ASN A 86 -3.04 6.35 -11.72
CA ASN A 86 -2.50 7.58 -12.31
C ASN A 86 -1.17 7.37 -13.05
N TYR A 87 -0.66 6.14 -13.07
CA TYR A 87 0.56 5.74 -13.76
C TYR A 87 0.29 4.48 -14.57
N GLU A 88 0.97 4.35 -15.71
CA GLU A 88 1.10 3.07 -16.40
C GLU A 88 1.71 2.04 -15.45
N LEU A 89 1.19 0.81 -15.52
CA LEU A 89 1.70 -0.30 -14.73
C LEU A 89 3.17 -0.51 -15.12
N ALA A 90 4.08 -0.45 -14.15
CA ALA A 90 5.49 -0.52 -14.44
C ALA A 90 5.86 -1.94 -14.89
N GLU A 91 6.58 -2.06 -16.01
CA GLU A 91 7.12 -3.34 -16.48
C GLU A 91 8.14 -3.93 -15.49
N THR A 92 8.81 -3.08 -14.70
CA THR A 92 9.77 -3.50 -13.68
C THR A 92 9.60 -2.72 -12.38
N LEU A 93 9.82 -3.38 -11.24
CA LEU A 93 9.79 -2.75 -9.91
C LEU A 93 11.14 -2.15 -9.49
N VAL A 94 12.06 -1.97 -10.44
CA VAL A 94 13.40 -1.44 -10.17
C VAL A 94 13.28 -0.01 -9.64
N GLY A 95 13.84 0.24 -8.45
CA GLY A 95 13.78 1.54 -7.77
C GLY A 95 12.53 1.78 -6.92
N HIS A 96 11.61 0.81 -6.79
CA HIS A 96 10.49 0.92 -5.84
C HIS A 96 10.96 0.81 -4.39
N PRO A 97 10.46 1.66 -3.47
CA PRO A 97 10.85 1.62 -2.06
C PRO A 97 10.57 0.27 -1.38
N TYR A 98 9.61 -0.50 -1.88
CA TYR A 98 9.27 -1.83 -1.38
C TYR A 98 10.40 -2.83 -1.57
N ALA A 99 11.18 -2.74 -2.64
CA ALA A 99 12.33 -3.62 -2.87
C ALA A 99 13.36 -3.51 -1.73
N GLY A 100 13.52 -2.32 -1.14
CA GLY A 100 14.40 -2.09 0.02
C GLY A 100 13.84 -2.54 1.37
N ARG A 101 12.59 -3.02 1.45
CA ARG A 101 11.93 -3.48 2.69
C ARG A 101 11.73 -5.00 2.74
N LEU A 102 12.21 -5.73 1.73
CA LEU A 102 12.13 -7.17 1.69
C LEU A 102 13.22 -7.75 2.60
N ASN A 103 12.81 -8.33 3.73
CA ASN A 103 13.68 -9.15 4.58
C ASN A 103 13.80 -10.55 3.94
N ALA A 104 14.85 -11.31 4.27
CA ALA A 104 15.13 -12.63 3.65
C ALA A 104 13.94 -13.62 3.64
N ALA A 105 12.98 -13.49 4.56
CA ALA A 105 11.76 -14.31 4.60
C ALA A 105 10.70 -13.94 3.51
N ASN A 106 10.83 -12.79 2.85
CA ASN A 106 9.94 -12.27 1.81
C ASN A 106 10.61 -12.22 0.42
N ASN A 107 11.72 -12.95 0.23
CA ASN A 107 12.52 -12.95 -1.01
C ASN A 107 11.86 -13.61 -2.22
N GLN A 108 10.61 -14.07 -2.14
CA GLN A 108 9.98 -14.79 -3.24
C GLN A 108 9.55 -13.88 -4.42
N PHE A 109 9.77 -12.58 -4.32
CA PHE A 109 9.34 -11.58 -5.31
C PHE A 109 10.47 -11.01 -6.17
N LEU A 110 11.67 -11.61 -6.16
CA LEU A 110 12.83 -11.16 -6.97
C LEU A 110 13.31 -12.18 -8.03
N LEU A 111 12.55 -13.23 -8.33
CA LEU A 111 12.95 -14.21 -9.35
C LEU A 111 12.05 -14.11 -10.58
N THR A 112 12.48 -13.30 -11.55
CA THR A 112 12.68 -13.63 -12.98
C THR A 112 13.22 -12.40 -13.68
#